data_AF-A0A7J4FAF9-F1
#
_entry.id   AF-A0A7J4FAF9-F1
#
_cell.length_a   1.000
_cell.length_b   1.000
_cell.length_c   1.000
_cell.angle_alpha   90.00
_cell.angle_beta   90.00
_cell.angle_gamma   90.00
#
_symmetry.space_group_name_H-M   'P 1'
#
loop_
_entity.id
_entity.type
_entity.pdbx_description
1 polymer ?
#
loop_
_entity_poly.entity_id
_entity_poly.type
_entity_poly.pdbx_seq_one_letter_code
_entity_poly.pdbx_strand_id
1 'polypeptide(L)'
;RESFDGVVIASGGIRSGIDVAKALALGADCAGIALPLLKVAPEGPQKVVDFLEGIIGELKACMFLVGAESVEELKRVPIVITGKTGEWLRLRGLDPGKYARR
;
A
#
# COMPACT_ATOMS: atom_id res chain seq x y z
N ARG A 1 -0.09 -2.99 16.23
CA ARG A 1 -1.47 -3.30 15.82
C ARG A 1 -2.26 -3.58 17.10
N GLU A 2 -3.35 -2.86 17.38
CA GLU A 2 -4.10 -3.06 18.64
C GLU A 2 -5.15 -4.17 18.53
N SER A 3 -5.67 -4.46 17.33
CA SER A 3 -6.83 -5.36 17.15
C SER A 3 -6.53 -6.72 16.51
N PHE A 4 -5.34 -6.88 15.90
CA PHE A 4 -4.93 -8.12 15.22
C PHE A 4 -3.42 -8.21 15.15
N ASP A 5 -2.84 -9.34 15.53
CA ASP A 5 -1.40 -9.59 15.63
C ASP A 5 -0.83 -10.46 14.49
N GLY A 6 -1.69 -11.06 13.68
CA GLY A 6 -1.28 -11.86 12.53
C GLY A 6 -0.87 -11.03 11.30
N VAL A 7 -0.55 -11.75 10.21
CA VAL A 7 -0.17 -11.17 8.92
C VAL A 7 -1.38 -10.55 8.23
N VAL A 8 -1.25 -9.30 7.77
CA VAL A 8 -2.29 -8.57 7.03
C VAL A 8 -1.89 -8.41 5.58
N ILE A 9 -2.68 -8.95 4.66
CA ILE A 9 -2.50 -8.75 3.22
C ILE A 9 -3.56 -7.77 2.73
N ALA A 10 -3.13 -6.60 2.25
CA ALA A 10 -4.02 -5.64 1.62
C ALA A 10 -4.21 -6.03 0.16
N SER A 11 -5.43 -6.42 -0.19
CA SER A 11 -5.79 -6.81 -1.56
C SER A 11 -7.03 -6.06 -2.01
N GLY A 12 -7.31 -6.13 -3.32
CA GLY A 12 -8.46 -5.46 -3.91
C GLY A 12 -8.17 -3.99 -4.19
N GLY A 13 -8.42 -3.56 -5.43
CA GLY A 13 -8.22 -2.16 -5.80
C GLY A 13 -6.76 -1.70 -6.02
N ILE A 14 -5.74 -2.51 -5.75
CA ILE A 14 -4.34 -2.17 -6.07
C ILE A 14 -4.16 -2.06 -7.60
N ARG A 15 -3.74 -0.90 -8.11
CA ARG A 15 -3.54 -0.63 -9.55
C ARG A 15 -2.15 -0.09 -9.88
N SER A 16 -1.43 0.39 -8.89
CA SER A 16 -0.15 1.10 -9.04
C SER A 16 0.79 0.82 -7.86
N GLY A 17 2.08 1.11 -8.00
CA GLY A 17 3.06 1.03 -6.91
C GLY A 17 2.78 2.03 -5.79
N ILE A 18 2.13 3.16 -6.08
CA ILE A 18 1.66 4.09 -5.03
C ILE A 18 0.51 3.51 -4.20
N ASP A 19 -0.35 2.66 -4.78
CA ASP A 19 -1.38 1.95 -4.01
C ASP A 19 -0.73 0.92 -3.07
N VAL A 20 0.29 0.20 -3.55
CA VAL A 20 1.10 -0.70 -2.72
C VAL A 20 1.76 0.07 -1.57
N ALA A 21 2.37 1.22 -1.87
CA ALA A 21 3.03 2.04 -0.86
C ALA A 21 2.05 2.51 0.22
N LYS A 22 0.85 2.98 -0.16
CA LYS A 22 -0.21 3.37 0.77
C LYS A 22 -0.66 2.19 1.63
N ALA A 23 -0.86 1.01 1.03
CA ALA A 23 -1.27 -0.19 1.76
C ALA A 23 -0.25 -0.59 2.83
N LEU A 24 1.03 -0.61 2.47
CA LEU A 24 2.13 -0.88 3.39
C LEU A 24 2.21 0.22 4.48
N ALA A 25 2.18 1.49 4.10
CA ALA A 25 2.22 2.61 5.06
C ALA A 25 1.04 2.60 6.05
N LEU A 26 -0.15 2.14 5.62
CA LEU A 26 -1.32 1.94 6.48
C LEU A 26 -1.20 0.73 7.42
N GLY A 27 -0.15 -0.09 7.27
CA GLY A 27 0.19 -1.17 8.18
C GLY A 27 -0.08 -2.57 7.65
N ALA A 28 -0.29 -2.77 6.34
CA ALA A 28 -0.29 -4.11 5.75
C ALA A 28 1.14 -4.70 5.68
N ASP A 29 1.25 -6.03 5.63
CA ASP A 29 2.53 -6.74 5.43
C ASP A 29 2.83 -7.02 3.96
N CYS A 30 1.79 -7.15 3.14
CA CYS A 30 1.91 -7.40 1.73
C CYS A 30 0.73 -6.76 0.98
N ALA A 31 0.93 -6.48 -0.31
CA ALA A 31 -0.11 -6.05 -1.22
C ALA A 31 -0.41 -7.12 -2.28
N GLY A 32 -1.69 -7.42 -2.52
CA GLY A 32 -2.13 -8.40 -3.51
C GLY A 32 -2.72 -7.77 -4.76
N ILE A 33 -2.34 -8.28 -5.94
CA ILE A 33 -2.81 -7.83 -7.25
C ILE A 33 -3.41 -9.03 -8.00
N ALA A 34 -4.59 -8.87 -8.59
CA ALA A 34 -5.26 -9.93 -9.35
C ALA A 34 -5.75 -9.43 -10.71
N LEU A 35 -6.83 -8.63 -10.73
CA LEU A 35 -7.47 -8.18 -11.98
C LEU A 35 -6.51 -7.50 -12.98
N PRO A 36 -5.58 -6.61 -12.58
CA PRO A 36 -4.61 -6.03 -13.52
C PRO A 36 -3.69 -7.08 -14.15
N LEU A 37 -3.19 -8.04 -13.36
CA LEU A 37 -2.35 -9.12 -13.86
C LEU A 37 -3.12 -10.05 -14.80
N LEU A 38 -4.38 -10.36 -14.46
CA LEU A 38 -5.24 -11.18 -15.32
C LEU A 38 -5.47 -10.55 -16.70
N LYS A 39 -5.52 -9.21 -16.78
CA LYS A 39 -5.69 -8.50 -18.06
C LYS A 39 -4.46 -8.57 -18.95
N VAL A 40 -3.26 -8.58 -18.35
CA VAL A 40 -1.98 -8.60 -19.07
C VAL A 40 -1.53 -10.04 -19.37
N ALA A 41 -1.97 -11.02 -18.58
CA ALA A 41 -1.59 -12.42 -18.72
C ALA A 41 -1.76 -13.03 -20.13
N PRO A 42 -2.84 -12.73 -20.89
CA PRO A 42 -3.01 -13.24 -22.26
C PRO A 42 -1.93 -12.75 -23.24
N GLU A 43 -1.25 -11.65 -22.94
CA GLU A 43 -0.17 -11.10 -23.77
C GLU A 43 1.17 -11.84 -23.55
N GLY A 44 1.21 -12.80 -22.62
CA GLY A 44 2.34 -13.67 -22.36
C GLY A 44 3.09 -13.34 -21.06
N PRO A 45 3.94 -14.27 -20.59
CA PRO A 45 4.61 -14.16 -19.29
C PRO A 45 5.53 -12.93 -19.18
N GLN A 46 6.18 -12.53 -20.28
CA GLN A 46 7.05 -11.34 -20.26
C GLN A 46 6.26 -10.07 -19.95
N LYS A 47 5.05 -9.93 -20.49
CA LYS A 47 4.19 -8.77 -20.22
C LYS A 47 3.76 -8.69 -18.76
N VAL A 48 3.55 -9.84 -18.11
CA VAL A 48 3.29 -9.92 -16.67
C VAL A 48 4.50 -9.46 -15.87
N VAL A 49 5.72 -9.86 -16.27
CA VAL A 49 6.97 -9.42 -15.64
C VAL A 49 7.13 -7.90 -15.80
N ASP A 50 7.02 -7.37 -17.02
CA ASP A 50 7.16 -5.94 -17.30
C ASP A 50 6.17 -5.10 -16.47
N PHE A 51 4.93 -5.59 -16.34
CA PHE A 51 3.90 -4.95 -15.51
C PHE A 51 4.30 -4.92 -14.03
N LEU A 52 4.78 -6.05 -13.49
CA LEU A 52 5.22 -6.15 -12.10
C LEU A 52 6.46 -5.28 -11.83
N GLU A 53 7.41 -5.23 -12.77
CA GLU A 53 8.58 -4.36 -12.69
C GLU A 53 8.19 -2.89 -12.65
N GLY A 54 7.18 -2.47 -13.43
CA GLY A 54 6.61 -1.13 -13.36
C GLY A 54 6.03 -0.79 -11.98
N ILE A 55 5.22 -1.69 -11.41
CA ILE A 55 4.67 -1.53 -10.05
C ILE A 55 5.79 -1.43 -9.00
N ILE A 56 6.82 -2.27 -9.11
CA ILE A 56 7.98 -2.25 -8.20
C ILE A 56 8.76 -0.94 -8.33
N GLY A 57 8.94 -0.44 -9.56
CA GLY A 57 9.59 0.85 -9.84
C GLY A 57 8.85 2.01 -9.20
N GLU A 58 7.53 2.07 -9.36
CA GLU A 58 6.67 3.09 -8.73
C GLU A 58 6.71 3.02 -7.19
N LEU A 59 6.70 1.82 -6.61
CA LEU A 59 6.84 1.62 -5.17
C LEU A 59 8.19 2.18 -4.68
N LYS A 60 9.29 1.82 -5.33
CA LYS A 60 10.64 2.31 -4.98
C LYS A 60 10.75 3.83 -5.12
N ALA A 61 10.16 4.41 -6.17
CA ALA A 61 10.10 5.85 -6.35
C ALA A 61 9.32 6.53 -5.20
N CYS A 62 8.19 5.96 -4.79
CA CYS A 62 7.44 6.46 -3.65
C CYS A 62 8.25 6.38 -2.35
N MET A 63 8.89 5.23 -2.08
CA MET A 63 9.78 5.03 -0.93
C MET A 63 10.90 6.06 -0.88
N PHE A 64 11.56 6.31 -2.02
CA PHE A 64 12.59 7.35 -2.14
C PHE A 64 12.04 8.75 -1.78
N LEU A 65 10.88 9.13 -2.32
CA LEU A 65 10.28 10.45 -2.09
C LEU A 65 9.86 10.69 -0.64
N VAL A 66 9.55 9.62 0.11
CA VAL A 66 9.18 9.72 1.54
C VAL A 66 10.34 9.39 2.48
N GLY A 67 11.55 9.16 1.95
CA GLY A 67 12.74 8.87 2.74
C GLY A 67 12.69 7.52 3.48
N ALA A 68 12.07 6.50 2.88
CA ALA A 68 12.05 5.14 3.43
C ALA A 68 13.03 4.23 2.69
N GLU A 69 14.02 3.69 3.40
CA GLU A 69 15.03 2.78 2.81
C GLU A 69 14.55 1.32 2.77
N SER A 70 13.52 1.00 3.56
CA SER A 70 12.96 -0.34 3.69
C SER A 70 11.42 -0.31 3.74
N VAL A 71 10.79 -1.47 3.51
CA VAL A 71 9.33 -1.62 3.66
C VAL A 71 8.94 -1.40 5.13
N GLU A 72 9.79 -1.82 6.06
CA GLU A 72 9.63 -1.63 7.50
C GLU A 72 9.62 -0.15 7.88
N GLU A 73 10.47 0.67 7.26
CA GLU A 73 10.46 2.13 7.40
C GLU A 73 9.26 2.76 6.72
N LEU A 74 8.87 2.27 5.53
CA LEU A 74 7.67 2.74 4.83
C LEU A 74 6.41 2.59 5.69
N LYS A 75 6.32 1.52 6.50
CA LYS A 75 5.24 1.32 7.48
C LYS A 75 5.20 2.39 8.58
N ARG A 76 6.27 3.17 8.76
CA ARG A 76 6.44 4.16 9.84
C ARG A 76 6.47 5.60 9.34
N VAL A 77 6.55 5.86 8.04
CA VAL A 77 6.55 7.25 7.53
C VAL A 77 5.25 7.98 7.91
N PRO A 78 5.27 9.27 8.25
CA PRO A 78 4.05 10.02 8.53
C PRO A 78 3.10 10.02 7.33
N ILE A 79 1.82 9.69 7.54
CA ILE A 79 0.79 9.76 6.50
C ILE A 79 -0.46 10.47 7.01
N VAL A 80 -1.15 11.16 6.10
CA VAL A 80 -2.39 11.88 6.42
C VAL A 80 -3.58 11.15 5.82
N ILE A 81 -4.54 10.73 6.65
CA ILE A 81 -5.79 10.09 6.23
C ILE A 81 -6.91 11.14 6.25
N THR A 82 -7.47 11.45 5.08
CA THR A 82 -8.48 12.51 4.91
C THR A 82 -9.76 11.98 4.26
N GLY A 83 -10.75 12.86 4.05
CA GLY A 83 -12.01 12.55 3.36
C GLY A 83 -12.86 11.48 4.06
N LYS A 84 -13.59 10.70 3.25
CA LYS A 84 -14.52 9.65 3.72
C LYS A 84 -13.84 8.62 4.63
N THR A 85 -12.60 8.23 4.31
CA THR A 85 -11.84 7.26 5.13
C THR A 85 -11.48 7.84 6.49
N GLY A 86 -11.05 9.11 6.54
CA GLY A 86 -10.74 9.78 7.80
C GLY A 86 -11.98 9.94 8.69
N GLU A 87 -13.13 10.32 8.10
CA GLU A 87 -14.42 10.37 8.81
C GLU A 87 -14.86 8.99 9.31
N TRP A 88 -14.76 7.96 8.47
CA TRP A 88 -15.08 6.58 8.84
C TRP A 88 -14.28 6.11 10.06
N LEU A 89 -12.97 6.36 10.09
CA LEU A 89 -12.12 6.01 11.23
C LEU A 89 -12.58 6.71 12.51
N ARG A 90 -12.87 8.02 12.45
CA ARG A 90 -13.34 8.79 13.61
C ARG A 90 -14.67 8.26 14.15
N LEU A 91 -15.63 7.97 13.27
CA LEU A 91 -16.93 7.40 13.64
C LEU A 91 -16.81 6.00 14.27
N ARG A 92 -15.72 5.28 13.99
CA ARG A 92 -15.38 3.98 14.58
C ARG A 92 -14.53 4.09 15.85
N GLY A 93 -14.28 5.30 16.36
CA GLY A 93 -13.47 5.53 17.56
C GLY A 93 -11.96 5.41 17.34
N LEU A 94 -11.49 5.42 16.08
CA LEU A 94 -10.06 5.37 15.73
C LEU A 94 -9.55 6.79 15.46
N ASP A 95 -8.41 7.16 16.05
CA ASP A 95 -7.76 8.46 15.80
C ASP A 95 -6.83 8.39 14.56
N PRO A 96 -7.23 8.95 13.40
CA PRO A 96 -6.35 9.00 12.23
C PRO A 96 -5.11 9.89 12.45
N GLY A 97 -5.13 10.80 13.44
CA GLY A 97 -4.00 11.66 13.78
C GLY A 97 -2.76 10.89 14.26
N LYS A 98 -2.93 9.67 14.78
CA LYS A 98 -1.82 8.77 15.14
C LYS A 98 -0.91 8.47 13.94
N TYR A 99 -1.45 8.41 12.72
CA TYR A 99 -0.67 8.16 11.50
C TYR A 99 0.10 9.38 11.01
N ALA A 100 -0.38 10.58 11.32
CA ALA A 100 0.24 11.84 10.89
C ALA A 100 1.40 12.28 11.80
N ARG A 101 1.51 11.71 13.01
CA ARG A 101 2.45 12.12 14.07
C ARG A 101 3.42 11.02 14.52
N ARG A 102 3.53 9.93 13.76
CA ARG A 102 4.41 8.79 14.10
C ARG A 102 5.84 9.01 13.65
#